data_AF-A0A7J7K1R0-F1
#
_entry.id   AF-A0A7J7K1R0-F1
#
_cell.length_a   1.000
_cell.length_b   1.000
_cell.length_c   1.000
_cell.angle_alpha   90.00
_cell.angle_beta   90.00
_cell.angle_gamma   90.00
#
_symmetry.space_group_name_H-M   'P 1'
#
loop_
_entity.id
_entity.type
_entity.pdbx_description
1 polymer ?
#
loop_
_entity_poly.entity_id
_entity_poly.type
_entity_poly.pdbx_seq_one_letter_code
_entity_poly.pdbx_strand_id
1 'polypeptide(L)'
;MLASSVLQSGDQNWVSVSRAIRNHSTESRPHEYFSQKNCALQYGELLEKAETPKRKRSEKNEVIPVETQGLQIVNKLRLEYMQHLVEQIKKQQKDYFQLSDEIEMINGGQCDEKLKEMWEEIQESGRLYSKCKRTRCDGHKLAGVSRARH
;
A
#
# COMPACT_ATOMS: atom_id res chain seq x y z
N MET A 1 -18.55 -6.18 2.22
CA MET A 1 -19.50 -7.06 1.49
C MET A 1 -20.19 -8.07 2.39
N LEU A 2 -19.48 -8.82 3.25
CA LEU A 2 -20.09 -9.82 4.16
C LEU A 2 -21.22 -9.26 5.03
N ALA A 3 -20.96 -8.24 5.86
CA ALA A 3 -21.98 -7.68 6.75
C ALA A 3 -23.19 -7.09 5.99
N SER A 4 -22.95 -6.46 4.84
CA SER A 4 -24.02 -5.95 3.97
C SER A 4 -24.88 -7.08 3.40
N SER A 5 -24.26 -8.20 3.02
CA SER A 5 -24.96 -9.37 2.50
C SER A 5 -25.79 -10.07 3.58
N VAL A 6 -25.30 -10.14 4.81
CA VAL A 6 -26.07 -10.65 5.96
C VAL A 6 -27.25 -9.73 6.27
N LEU A 7 -27.03 -8.41 6.28
CA LEU A 7 -28.08 -7.42 6.50
C LEU A 7 -29.18 -7.49 5.42
N GLN A 8 -28.80 -7.64 4.15
CA GLN A 8 -29.75 -7.71 3.03
C GLN A 8 -30.53 -9.04 3.01
N SER A 9 -29.89 -10.14 3.40
CA SER A 9 -30.56 -11.45 3.47
C SER A 9 -31.57 -11.51 4.63
N GLY A 10 -31.41 -10.62 5.62
CA GLY A 10 -32.27 -10.56 6.81
C GLY A 10 -32.02 -11.68 7.82
N ASP A 11 -31.13 -12.63 7.49
CA ASP A 11 -30.77 -13.78 8.32
C ASP A 11 -29.29 -14.19 8.13
N GLN A 12 -28.84 -15.16 8.93
CA GLN A 12 -27.51 -15.75 8.86
C GLN A 12 -27.48 -17.01 7.97
N ASN A 13 -28.18 -16.98 6.83
CA ASN A 13 -28.11 -18.07 5.86
C ASN A 13 -26.76 -18.06 5.12
N TRP A 14 -25.77 -18.74 5.68
CA TRP A 14 -24.40 -18.75 5.17
C TRP A 14 -24.27 -19.30 3.74
N VAL A 15 -25.21 -20.13 3.27
CA VAL A 15 -25.24 -20.61 1.88
C VAL A 15 -25.55 -19.46 0.93
N SER A 16 -26.61 -18.69 1.23
CA SER A 16 -27.04 -17.53 0.44
C SER A 16 -25.98 -16.44 0.47
N VAL A 17 -25.52 -16.08 1.68
CA VAL A 17 -24.51 -15.05 1.91
C VAL A 17 -23.21 -15.36 1.17
N SER A 18 -22.72 -16.61 1.25
CA SER A 18 -21.52 -17.08 0.53
C SER A 18 -21.64 -16.89 -0.98
N ARG A 19 -22.79 -17.23 -1.57
CA ARG A 19 -23.03 -17.08 -3.01
C ARG A 19 -23.07 -15.61 -3.42
N ALA A 20 -23.79 -14.79 -2.66
CA ALA A 20 -23.90 -13.36 -2.92
C ALA A 20 -22.51 -12.69 -2.90
N ILE A 21 -21.75 -12.84 -1.82
CA ILE A 21 -20.43 -12.18 -1.71
C ILE A 21 -19.42 -12.65 -2.75
N ARG A 22 -19.51 -13.91 -3.18
CA ARG A 22 -18.63 -14.47 -4.22
C ARG A 22 -18.91 -13.84 -5.57
N ASN A 23 -20.18 -13.66 -5.92
CA ASN A 23 -20.59 -13.04 -7.18
C ASN A 23 -20.21 -11.55 -7.25
N HIS A 24 -20.10 -10.88 -6.10
CA HIS A 24 -19.69 -9.48 -6.01
C HIS A 24 -18.18 -9.29 -5.78
N SER A 25 -17.39 -10.36 -5.67
CA SER A 25 -15.95 -10.26 -5.47
C SER A 25 -15.24 -9.88 -6.77
N THR A 26 -14.61 -8.71 -6.77
CA THR A 26 -13.74 -8.23 -7.86
C THR A 26 -12.29 -8.70 -7.71
N GLU A 27 -11.93 -9.29 -6.57
CA GLU A 27 -10.58 -9.78 -6.27
C GLU A 27 -10.49 -11.31 -6.41
N SER A 28 -9.34 -11.81 -6.86
CA SER A 28 -9.00 -13.23 -6.91
C SER A 28 -8.75 -13.78 -5.50
N ARG A 29 -9.82 -13.93 -4.71
CA ARG A 29 -9.75 -14.52 -3.37
C ARG A 29 -9.87 -16.05 -3.48
N PRO A 30 -9.16 -16.81 -2.62
CA PRO A 30 -9.30 -18.27 -2.55
C PRO A 30 -10.75 -18.70 -2.31
N HIS A 31 -11.14 -19.86 -2.84
CA HIS A 31 -12.50 -20.35 -2.73
C HIS A 31 -12.92 -20.57 -1.26
N GLU A 32 -11.97 -20.93 -0.41
CA GLU A 32 -12.13 -21.13 1.03
C GLU A 32 -12.56 -19.84 1.73
N TYR A 33 -12.15 -18.68 1.23
CA TYR A 33 -12.52 -17.37 1.78
C TYR A 33 -14.04 -17.19 1.81
N PHE A 34 -14.72 -17.67 0.77
CA PHE A 34 -16.17 -17.61 0.65
C PHE A 34 -16.86 -18.86 1.20
N SER A 35 -16.16 -19.77 1.87
CA SER A 35 -16.82 -20.93 2.50
C SER A 35 -17.83 -20.46 3.55
N GLN A 36 -18.92 -21.21 3.72
CA GLN A 36 -19.96 -20.90 4.69
C GLN A 36 -19.39 -20.78 6.11
N LYS A 37 -18.47 -21.69 6.47
CA LYS A 37 -17.74 -21.67 7.75
C LYS A 37 -16.98 -20.37 7.94
N ASN A 38 -16.23 -19.93 6.93
CA ASN A 38 -15.45 -18.70 7.03
C ASN A 38 -16.33 -17.45 7.05
N CYS A 39 -17.46 -17.44 6.33
CA CYS A 39 -18.45 -16.36 6.41
C CYS A 39 -19.02 -16.24 7.83
N ALA A 40 -19.36 -17.36 8.45
CA ALA A 40 -19.88 -17.39 9.82
C ALA A 40 -18.84 -16.89 10.84
N LEU A 41 -17.60 -17.38 10.74
CA LEU A 41 -16.50 -16.98 11.63
C LEU A 41 -16.21 -15.48 11.51
N GLN A 42 -16.02 -14.97 10.29
CA GLN A 42 -15.74 -13.55 10.04
C GLN A 42 -16.87 -12.65 10.52
N TYR A 43 -18.13 -13.05 10.34
CA TYR A 43 -19.26 -12.27 10.82
C TYR A 43 -19.37 -12.31 12.36
N GLY A 44 -19.03 -13.44 12.98
CA GLY A 44 -18.91 -13.56 14.44
C GLY A 44 -17.91 -12.56 15.02
N GLU A 45 -16.72 -12.47 14.43
CA GLU A 45 -15.70 -11.48 14.83
C GLU A 45 -16.19 -10.03 14.68
N LEU A 46 -16.99 -9.74 13.64
CA LEU A 46 -17.58 -8.42 13.44
C LEU A 46 -18.62 -8.09 14.52
N LEU A 47 -19.39 -9.08 14.97
CA LEU A 47 -20.35 -8.93 16.06
C LEU A 47 -19.63 -8.69 17.39
N GLU A 48 -18.51 -9.37 17.66
CA GLU A 48 -17.70 -9.16 18.86
C GLU A 48 -17.07 -7.77 18.91
N LYS A 49 -16.62 -7.25 17.76
CA LYS A 49 -16.02 -5.91 17.63
C LYS A 49 -17.06 -4.78 17.61
N ALA A 50 -18.33 -5.09 17.38
CA ALA A 50 -19.42 -4.13 17.43
C ALA A 50 -19.88 -3.96 18.87
N GLU A 51 -19.58 -2.81 19.46
CA GLU A 51 -20.03 -2.48 20.81
C GLU A 51 -21.54 -2.65 20.93
N THR A 52 -22.00 -3.50 21.84
CA THR A 52 -23.42 -3.69 22.08
C THR A 52 -24.02 -2.36 22.55
N PRO A 53 -25.02 -1.78 21.87
CA PRO A 53 -25.70 -0.61 22.38
C PRO A 53 -26.38 -1.01 23.71
N LYS A 54 -25.85 -0.50 24.83
CA LYS A 54 -26.48 -0.67 26.14
C LYS A 54 -27.92 -0.14 26.03
N ARG A 55 -28.89 -1.06 26.10
CA ARG A 55 -30.33 -0.75 26.13
C ARG A 55 -30.58 0.32 27.19
N LYS A 56 -30.94 1.54 26.78
CA LYS A 56 -31.61 2.48 27.68
C LYS A 56 -33.06 2.03 27.80
N ARG A 57 -33.39 1.40 28.92
CA ARG A 57 -34.78 1.22 29.35
C ARG A 57 -35.32 2.62 29.70
N SER A 58 -35.98 3.26 28.76
CA SER A 58 -36.75 4.48 29.00
C SER A 58 -38.09 4.36 28.31
N GLU A 59 -39.13 4.62 29.07
CA GLU A 59 -40.53 4.62 28.68
C GLU A 59 -40.85 5.65 27.59
N LYS A 60 -41.99 5.43 26.93
CA LYS A 60 -42.71 6.28 25.95
C LYS A 60 -42.35 6.10 24.46
N ASN A 61 -43.15 5.25 23.81
CA ASN A 61 -43.90 5.46 22.56
C ASN A 61 -43.27 6.14 21.31
N GLU A 62 -41.96 6.31 21.24
CA GLU A 62 -41.29 6.60 19.97
C GLU A 62 -40.67 5.30 19.45
N VAL A 63 -41.23 4.78 18.35
CA VAL A 63 -40.63 3.64 17.62
C VAL A 63 -39.40 4.17 16.89
N ILE A 64 -38.36 4.54 17.65
CA ILE A 64 -37.02 4.65 17.09
C ILE A 64 -36.65 3.21 16.72
N PRO A 65 -36.42 2.89 15.43
CA PRO A 65 -35.98 1.56 15.07
C PRO A 65 -34.68 1.33 15.84
N VAL A 66 -34.68 0.38 16.76
CA VAL A 66 -33.44 -0.09 17.39
C VAL A 66 -32.57 -0.53 16.22
N GLU A 67 -31.54 0.24 15.90
CA GLU A 67 -30.61 -0.12 14.84
C GLU A 67 -30.14 -1.54 15.12
N THR A 68 -30.40 -2.45 14.19
CA THR A 68 -29.96 -3.82 14.34
C THR A 68 -28.43 -3.80 14.42
N GLN A 69 -27.84 -4.67 15.24
CA GLN A 69 -26.38 -4.76 15.39
C GLN A 69 -25.68 -4.92 14.04
N GLY A 70 -26.32 -5.57 13.06
CA GLY A 70 -25.85 -5.67 11.68
C GLY A 70 -25.77 -4.33 10.94
N LEU A 71 -26.74 -3.42 11.15
CA LEU A 71 -26.72 -2.08 10.55
C LEU A 71 -25.56 -1.23 11.12
N GLN A 72 -25.32 -1.32 12.42
CA GLN A 72 -24.20 -0.63 13.08
C GLN A 72 -22.85 -1.08 12.52
N ILE A 73 -22.67 -2.39 12.34
CA ILE A 73 -21.47 -2.96 11.69
C ILE A 73 -21.30 -2.40 10.29
N VAL A 74 -22.36 -2.41 9.47
CA VAL A 74 -22.31 -1.92 8.08
C VAL A 74 -21.96 -0.43 8.04
N ASN A 75 -22.57 0.39 8.88
CA ASN A 75 -22.31 1.83 8.94
C ASN A 75 -20.87 2.14 9.35
N LYS A 76 -20.35 1.46 10.38
CA LYS A 76 -18.95 1.60 10.82
C LYS A 76 -17.98 1.22 9.70
N LEU A 77 -18.14 0.03 9.11
CA LEU A 77 -17.27 -0.43 8.03
C LEU A 77 -17.34 0.48 6.81
N ARG A 78 -18.53 1.02 6.48
CA ARG A 78 -18.69 1.97 5.38
C ARG A 78 -17.95 3.28 5.65
N LEU A 79 -18.03 3.80 6.88
CA LEU A 79 -17.32 5.02 7.27
C LEU A 79 -15.80 4.84 7.19
N GLU A 80 -15.27 3.76 7.78
CA GLU A 80 -13.85 3.41 7.73
C GLU A 80 -13.36 3.27 6.28
N TYR A 81 -14.14 2.61 5.43
CA TYR A 81 -13.82 2.47 4.02
C TYR A 81 -13.81 3.82 3.28
N MET A 82 -14.80 4.68 3.51
CA MET A 82 -14.84 6.02 2.92
C MET A 82 -13.65 6.87 3.35
N GLN A 83 -13.28 6.82 4.64
CA GLN A 83 -12.10 7.53 5.16
C GLN A 83 -10.82 7.06 4.49
N HIS A 84 -10.62 5.74 4.40
CA HIS A 84 -9.46 5.16 3.70
C HIS A 84 -9.39 5.58 2.23
N LEU A 85 -10.52 5.56 1.50
CA LEU A 85 -10.55 6.04 0.12
C LEU A 85 -10.17 7.51 -0.01
N VAL A 86 -10.67 8.37 0.88
CA VAL A 86 -10.33 9.80 0.90
C VAL A 86 -8.83 9.99 1.18
N GLU A 87 -8.25 9.23 2.10
CA GLU A 87 -6.81 9.27 2.38
C GLU A 87 -5.97 8.83 1.18
N GLN A 88 -6.39 7.76 0.48
CA GLN A 88 -5.72 7.31 -0.74
C GLN A 88 -5.74 8.38 -1.84
N ILE A 89 -6.89 9.03 -2.06
CA ILE A 89 -7.02 10.11 -3.05
C ILE A 89 -6.10 11.28 -2.68
N LYS A 90 -6.10 11.70 -1.41
CA LYS A 90 -5.22 12.79 -0.94
C LYS A 90 -3.74 12.46 -1.12
N LYS A 91 -3.35 11.22 -0.83
CA LYS A 91 -1.98 10.75 -1.03
C LYS A 91 -1.61 10.80 -2.51
N GLN A 92 -2.45 10.25 -3.39
CA GLN A 92 -2.21 10.27 -4.83
C GLN A 92 -2.13 11.68 -5.40
N GLN A 93 -2.98 12.61 -4.93
CA GLN A 93 -2.89 14.01 -5.32
C GLN A 93 -1.58 14.66 -4.89
N LYS A 94 -1.15 14.42 -3.64
CA LYS A 94 0.13 14.92 -3.14
C LYS A 94 1.29 14.38 -3.96
N ASP A 95 1.31 13.08 -4.21
CA ASP A 95 2.36 12.42 -5.00
C ASP A 95 2.38 12.99 -6.43
N TYR A 96 1.21 13.24 -7.03
CA TYR A 96 1.10 13.89 -8.34
C TYR A 96 1.71 15.30 -8.36
N PHE A 97 1.37 16.14 -7.37
CA PHE A 97 1.92 17.50 -7.31
C PHE A 97 3.43 17.48 -7.10
N GLN A 98 3.94 16.62 -6.22
CA GLN A 98 5.38 16.48 -6.00
C GLN A 98 6.11 16.05 -7.27
N LEU A 99 5.59 15.04 -7.98
CA LEU A 99 6.17 14.60 -9.25
C LEU A 99 6.09 15.67 -10.34
N SER A 100 5.00 16.43 -10.40
CA SER A 100 4.84 17.54 -11.34
C SER A 100 5.88 18.64 -11.09
N ASP A 101 6.09 19.02 -9.83
CA ASP A 101 7.09 20.02 -9.43
C ASP A 101 8.52 19.52 -9.74
N GLU A 102 8.81 18.24 -9.48
CA GLU A 102 10.09 17.61 -9.83
C GLU A 102 10.32 17.64 -11.36
N ILE A 103 9.30 17.32 -12.15
CA ILE A 103 9.38 17.38 -13.62
C ILE A 103 9.64 18.81 -14.09
N GLU A 104 8.97 19.81 -13.51
CA GLU A 104 9.19 21.22 -13.86
C GLU A 104 10.61 21.68 -13.51
N MET A 105 11.12 21.30 -12.34
CA MET A 105 12.50 21.57 -11.92
C MET A 105 13.53 20.98 -12.88
N ILE A 106 13.33 19.73 -13.30
CA ILE A 106 14.19 19.04 -14.26
C ILE A 106 14.12 19.74 -15.62
N ASN A 107 12.91 19.99 -16.14
CA ASN A 107 12.72 20.64 -17.44
C ASN A 107 13.22 22.09 -17.46
N GLY A 108 13.20 22.78 -16.32
CA GLY A 108 13.77 24.12 -16.15
C GLY A 108 15.30 24.15 -16.09
N GLY A 109 15.97 23.00 -16.19
CA GLY A 109 17.42 22.89 -16.19
C GLY A 109 18.06 23.19 -14.83
N GLN A 110 17.27 23.23 -13.74
CA GLN A 110 17.77 23.56 -12.40
C GLN A 110 18.76 22.53 -11.86
N CYS A 111 18.80 21.32 -12.44
CA CYS A 111 19.73 20.26 -12.09
C CYS A 111 20.91 20.13 -13.08
N ASP A 112 20.93 20.89 -14.18
CA ASP A 112 21.89 20.67 -15.28
C ASP A 112 23.33 21.00 -14.88
N GLU A 113 23.54 22.05 -14.07
CA GLU A 113 24.86 22.47 -13.61
C GLU A 113 25.48 21.42 -12.69
N LYS A 114 24.71 20.93 -11.71
CA LYS A 114 25.11 19.83 -10.84
C LYS A 114 25.40 18.53 -11.61
N LEU A 115 24.64 18.28 -12.68
CA LEU A 115 24.84 17.11 -13.54
C LEU A 115 26.20 17.19 -14.27
N LYS A 116 26.60 18.38 -14.71
CA LYS A 116 27.92 18.62 -15.33
C LYS A 116 29.05 18.41 -14.33
N GLU A 117 28.94 18.97 -13.13
CA GLU A 117 29.93 18.78 -12.06
C GLU A 117 30.15 17.30 -11.75
N MET A 118 29.06 16.54 -11.55
CA MET A 118 29.14 15.10 -11.30
C MET A 118 29.78 14.34 -12.48
N TRP A 119 29.51 14.74 -13.72
CA TRP A 119 30.14 14.15 -14.89
C TRP A 119 31.65 14.40 -14.94
N GLU A 120 32.09 15.62 -14.62
CA GLU A 120 33.49 15.99 -14.56
C GLU A 120 34.25 15.22 -13.47
N GLU A 121 33.65 15.06 -12.29
CA GLU A 121 34.22 14.24 -11.21
C GLU A 121 34.41 12.78 -11.62
N ILE A 122 33.43 12.19 -12.33
CA ILE A 122 33.52 10.83 -12.85
C ILE A 122 34.65 10.72 -13.88
N GLN A 123 34.77 11.69 -14.79
CA GLN A 123 35.83 11.73 -15.78
C GLN A 123 37.23 11.81 -15.14
N GLU A 124 37.42 12.71 -14.18
CA GLU A 124 38.71 12.85 -13.49
C GLU A 124 39.04 11.59 -12.67
N SER A 125 38.05 11.02 -11.97
CA SER A 125 38.22 9.75 -11.24
C SER A 125 38.62 8.61 -12.17
N GLY A 126 37.99 8.49 -13.35
CA GLY A 126 38.35 7.50 -14.36
C GLY A 126 39.75 7.71 -14.94
N ARG A 127 40.15 8.98 -15.12
CA ARG A 127 41.49 9.35 -15.58
C ARG A 127 42.55 8.99 -14.55
N LEU A 128 42.34 9.33 -13.28
CA LEU A 128 43.21 8.98 -12.16
C LEU A 128 43.32 7.47 -11.98
N TYR A 129 42.21 6.75 -12.04
CA TYR A 129 42.19 5.28 -11.98
C TYR A 129 43.01 4.66 -13.13
N SER A 130 42.83 5.14 -14.35
CA SER A 130 43.58 4.68 -15.53
C SER A 130 45.08 4.99 -15.45
N LYS A 131 45.43 6.14 -14.87
CA LYS A 131 46.82 6.55 -14.65
C LYS A 131 47.49 5.71 -13.56
N CYS A 132 46.79 5.47 -12.44
CA CYS A 132 47.23 4.58 -11.36
C CYS A 132 47.40 3.13 -11.84
N LYS A 133 46.49 2.64 -12.68
CA LYS A 133 46.60 1.30 -13.28
C LYS A 133 47.81 1.19 -14.22
N ARG A 134 48.10 2.23 -15.01
CA ARG A 134 49.29 2.30 -15.88
C ARG A 134 50.59 2.34 -15.09
N THR A 135 50.72 3.23 -14.10
CA THR A 135 51.93 3.31 -13.26
C THR A 135 52.19 2.02 -12.49
N ARG A 136 51.13 1.32 -12.07
CA ARG A 136 51.23 0.00 -11.45
C ARG A 136 51.75 -1.05 -12.45
N CYS A 137 51.23 -1.10 -13.67
CA CYS A 137 51.74 -1.99 -14.73
C CYS A 137 53.20 -1.68 -15.14
N ASP A 138 53.58 -0.41 -15.23
CA ASP A 138 54.93 0.01 -15.59
C ASP A 138 55.95 -0.25 -14.46
N GLY A 139 55.54 -0.07 -13.19
CA GLY A 139 56.35 -0.45 -12.02
C GLY A 139 56.61 -1.96 -11.94
N HIS A 140 55.63 -2.79 -12.28
CA HIS A 140 55.81 -4.25 -12.38
C HIS A 140 56.78 -4.64 -13.52
N LYS A 141 56.80 -3.92 -14.65
CA LYS A 141 57.78 -4.12 -15.73
C LYS A 141 59.20 -3.71 -15.32
N LEU A 142 59.38 -2.55 -14.69
CA LEU A 142 60.69 -2.07 -14.22
C LEU A 142 61.29 -2.96 -13.14
N ALA A 143 60.47 -3.47 -12.20
CA ALA A 143 60.92 -4.43 -11.20
C ALA A 143 61.35 -5.78 -11.79
N GLY A 144 60.75 -6.21 -12.92
CA GLY A 144 61.16 -7.39 -13.66
C GLY A 144 62.47 -7.22 -14.43
N VAL A 145 62.76 -6.01 -14.93
CA VAL A 145 64.02 -5.70 -15.66
C VAL A 145 65.22 -5.59 -14.73
N SER A 146 65.04 -5.07 -13.50
CA SER A 146 66.14 -4.96 -12.52
C SER A 146 66.58 -6.31 -11.93
N ARG A 147 65.76 -7.37 -12.03
CA ARG A 147 66.12 -8.72 -11.56
C ARG A 147 66.91 -9.56 -12.57
N ALA A 148 67.08 -9.06 -13.80
CA ALA A 148 67.76 -9.77 -14.88
C ALA A 148 69.23 -9.35 -15.09
N ARG A 149 69.79 -8.50 -14.21
CA ARG A 149 71.21 -8.11 -14.23
C ARG A 149 71.91 -8.50 -12.93
N HIS A 150 72.04 -9.80 -12.68
CA HIS A 150 73.08 -10.38 -11.82
C HIS A 150 73.39 -11.79 -12.29
#